data_AF-A0A4R0CYB3-F1
#
_entry.id   AF-A0A4R0CYB3-F1
#
_cell.length_a   1.000
_cell.length_b   1.000
_cell.length_c   1.000
_cell.angle_alpha   90.00
_cell.angle_beta   90.00
_cell.angle_gamma   90.00
#
_symmetry.space_group_name_H-M   'P 1'
#
loop_
_entity.id
_entity.type
_entity.pdbx_description
1 polymer ?
#
loop_
_entity_poly.entity_id
_entity_poly.type
_entity_poly.pdbx_seq_one_letter_code
_entity_poly.pdbx_strand_id
1 'polypeptide(L)' 'LVIASGVYYEGIPENFGSDFATPYLQDWLKFIGITDIETIHISPTVLNNDYEKTKGEVIDDLEKLIA' A
#
# COMPACT_ATOMS: atom_id res chain seq x y z
N LEU A 1 -2.11 4.22 7.24
CA LEU A 1 -1.05 3.20 7.09
C LEU A 1 -0.44 3.35 5.70
N VAL A 2 0.88 3.49 5.57
CA VAL A 2 1.56 3.58 4.26
C VAL A 2 2.44 2.34 4.09
N ILE A 3 2.20 1.58 3.02
CA ILE A 3 2.93 0.35 2.67
C ILE A 3 3.61 0.55 1.32
N ALA A 4 4.86 0.15 1.21
CA ALA A 4 5.58 0.13 -0.06
C ALA A 4 6.15 -1.27 -0.32
N SER A 5 6.15 -1.68 -1.58
CA SER A 5 6.69 -2.97 -2.00
C SER A 5 7.36 -2.87 -3.36
N GLY A 6 8.54 -3.48 -3.48
CA GLY A 6 9.27 -3.54 -4.74
C GLY A 6 8.58 -4.40 -5.78
N VAL A 7 8.04 -5.54 -5.37
CA VAL A 7 7.52 -6.57 -6.29
C VAL A 7 6.02 -6.75 -6.11
N TYR A 8 5.56 -7.02 -4.90
CA TYR A 8 4.14 -7.26 -4.64
C TYR A 8 3.28 -6.03 -4.94
N TYR A 9 2.16 -6.24 -5.62
CA TYR A 9 1.03 -5.30 -5.77
C TYR A 9 -0.27 -6.11 -5.88
N GLU A 10 -1.42 -5.48 -5.66
CA GLU A 10 -2.71 -6.16 -5.76
C GLU A 10 -2.93 -6.71 -7.18
N GLY A 11 -3.23 -8.00 -7.29
CA GLY A 11 -3.43 -8.68 -8.58
C GLY A 11 -2.17 -9.23 -9.25
N ILE A 12 -0.99 -9.13 -8.62
CA ILE A 12 0.22 -9.84 -9.09
C ILE A 12 0.00 -11.37 -9.02
N PRO A 13 0.57 -12.18 -9.94
CA PRO A 13 0.44 -13.63 -9.88
C PRO A 13 0.98 -14.22 -8.55
N GLU A 14 0.31 -15.27 -8.05
CA GLU A 14 0.57 -15.84 -6.70
C GLU A 14 2.03 -16.26 -6.47
N ASN A 15 2.76 -16.65 -7.52
CA ASN A 15 4.16 -17.04 -7.44
C ASN A 15 5.11 -15.88 -7.12
N PHE A 16 4.65 -14.62 -7.14
CA PHE A 16 5.42 -13.45 -6.74
C PHE A 16 5.23 -13.07 -5.27
N GLY A 17 4.33 -13.75 -4.54
CA GLY A 17 4.13 -13.58 -3.10
C GLY A 17 2.76 -13.03 -2.72
N SER A 18 2.61 -12.65 -1.45
CA SER A 18 1.36 -12.18 -0.85
C SER A 18 1.61 -10.98 0.05
N ASP A 19 0.56 -10.21 0.34
CA ASP A 19 0.64 -9.12 1.31
C ASP A 19 0.59 -9.66 2.75
N PHE A 20 1.72 -9.62 3.42
CA PHE A 20 1.79 -9.90 4.86
C PHE A 20 1.90 -8.62 5.70
N ALA A 21 2.30 -7.49 5.11
CA ALA A 21 2.59 -6.27 5.84
C ALA A 21 1.30 -5.54 6.23
N THR A 22 0.36 -5.42 5.29
CA THR A 22 -0.92 -4.73 5.51
C THR A 22 -1.78 -5.41 6.57
N PRO A 23 -2.11 -6.71 6.48
CA PRO A 23 -2.96 -7.35 7.49
C PRO A 23 -2.29 -7.34 8.87
N TYR A 24 -0.99 -7.62 8.95
CA TYR A 24 -0.26 -7.60 10.22
C TYR A 24 -0.33 -6.23 10.92
N LEU A 25 -0.04 -5.16 10.20
CA LEU A 25 -0.04 -3.81 10.78
C LEU A 25 -1.47 -3.33 11.08
N GLN A 26 -2.44 -3.61 10.21
CA GLN A 26 -3.84 -3.28 10.49
C GLN A 26 -4.36 -4.01 11.74
N ASP A 27 -4.08 -5.30 11.88
CA ASP A 27 -4.51 -6.08 13.05
C ASP A 27 -3.86 -5.58 14.33
N TRP A 28 -2.58 -5.23 14.28
CA TRP A 28 -1.88 -4.65 15.42
C TRP A 28 -2.47 -3.29 15.83
N LEU A 29 -2.76 -2.41 14.87
CA LEU A 29 -3.38 -1.11 15.13
C LEU A 29 -4.79 -1.26 15.74
N LYS A 30 -5.60 -2.18 15.19
CA LYS A 30 -6.92 -2.53 15.73
C LYS A 30 -6.82 -3.09 17.14
N PHE A 31 -5.84 -3.95 17.39
CA PHE A 31 -5.60 -4.55 18.71
C PHE A 31 -5.35 -3.49 19.79
N ILE A 32 -4.62 -2.41 19.48
CA ILE A 32 -4.37 -1.31 20.41
C ILE A 32 -5.49 -0.25 20.45
N GLY A 33 -6.61 -0.49 19.76
CA GLY A 33 -7.80 0.37 19.80
C GLY A 33 -7.86 1.46 18.73
N ILE A 34 -6.95 1.48 17.75
CA ILE A 34 -7.05 2.37 16.59
C ILE A 34 -8.01 1.73 15.59
N THR A 35 -9.13 2.41 15.30
CA THR A 35 -10.22 1.85 14.48
C THR A 35 -10.41 2.58 13.16
N ASP A 36 -10.08 3.86 13.10
CA ASP A 36 -10.07 4.67 11.88
C ASP A 36 -8.70 4.53 11.20
N ILE A 37 -8.63 3.66 10.18
CA ILE A 37 -7.39 3.30 9.50
C ILE A 37 -7.60 3.34 7.99
N GLU A 38 -7.03 4.35 7.36
CA GLU A 38 -6.88 4.38 5.91
C GLU A 38 -5.55 3.75 5.49
N THR A 39 -5.53 3.02 4.38
CA THR A 39 -4.33 2.32 3.89
C THR A 39 -3.97 2.78 2.49
N ILE A 40 -2.70 3.15 2.31
CA ILE A 40 -2.14 3.62 1.05
C ILE A 40 -1.01 2.70 0.65
N HIS A 41 -1.05 2.23 -0.59
CA HIS A 41 -0.04 1.39 -1.20
C HIS A 41 0.78 2.18 -2.22
N ILE A 42 2.11 2.16 -2.07
CA ILE A 42 3.06 2.61 -3.09
C ILE A 42 3.75 1.36 -3.65
N SER A 43 3.12 0.72 -4.63
CA SER A 43 3.59 -0.54 -5.17
C SER A 43 3.07 -0.80 -6.60
N PRO A 44 3.84 -1.49 -7.46
CA PRO A 44 5.22 -1.94 -7.23
C PRO A 44 6.23 -0.78 -7.39
N THR A 45 7.36 -0.82 -6.69
CA THR A 45 8.44 0.18 -6.81
C THR A 45 9.66 -0.29 -7.59
N VAL A 46 9.80 -1.61 -7.82
CA VAL A 46 10.90 -2.21 -8.57
C VAL A 46 10.39 -2.88 -9.85
N LEU A 47 9.29 -3.63 -9.79
CA LEU A 47 8.62 -4.19 -10.99
C LEU A 47 7.74 -3.11 -11.67
N ASN A 48 8.27 -1.90 -11.79
CA ASN A 48 7.57 -0.72 -12.26
C ASN A 48 8.47 0.06 -13.21
N ASN A 49 8.02 0.22 -14.46
CA ASN A 49 8.78 0.94 -15.48
C ASN A 49 8.60 2.47 -15.38
N ASP A 50 7.65 2.95 -14.59
CA ASP A 50 7.36 4.38 -14.40
C ASP A 50 6.95 4.66 -12.95
N TYR A 51 7.94 4.62 -12.06
CA TYR A 51 7.73 4.84 -10.63
C TYR A 51 7.22 6.26 -10.32
N GLU A 52 7.67 7.28 -11.03
CA GLU A 52 7.24 8.66 -10.78
C GLU A 52 5.76 8.84 -11.10
N LYS A 53 5.24 8.19 -12.14
CA LYS A 53 3.80 8.15 -12.40
C LYS A 53 3.03 7.47 -11.27
N THR A 54 3.43 6.28 -10.84
CA THR A 54 2.76 5.56 -9.73
C THR A 54 2.78 6.38 -8.44
N LYS A 55 3.90 7.04 -8.14
CA LYS A 55 4.02 7.93 -7.00
C LYS A 55 3.08 9.14 -7.14
N GLY A 56 2.97 9.73 -8.33
CA GLY A 56 2.06 10.84 -8.62
C GLY A 56 0.59 10.45 -8.38
N GLU A 57 0.16 9.32 -8.95
CA GLU A 57 -1.21 8.80 -8.78
C GLU A 57 -1.55 8.56 -7.30
N VAL A 58 -0.61 7.98 -6.53
CA VAL A 58 -0.82 7.76 -5.10
C VAL A 58 -0.90 9.07 -4.31
N ILE A 59 -0.11 10.09 -4.68
CA ILE A 59 -0.16 11.42 -4.05
C ILE A 59 -1.51 12.08 -4.34
N ASP A 60 -2.00 12.02 -5.59
CA ASP A 60 -3.31 12.57 -5.96
C ASP A 60 -4.45 11.91 -5.17
N ASP A 61 -4.38 10.60 -4.93
CA ASP A 61 -5.38 9.89 -4.12
C ASP A 61 -5.27 10.22 -2.63
N LEU A 62 -4.06 10.43 -2.13
CA LEU A 62 -3.79 10.94 -0.78
C LEU A 62 -4.40 12.32 -0.55
N GLU A 63 -4.27 13.22 -1.52
CA GLU A 63 -4.85 14.57 -1.44
C GLU A 63 -6.38 14.51 -1.37
N LYS A 64 -7.02 13.62 -2.13
CA LYS A 64 -8.49 13.41 -2.07
C LYS A 64 -8.95 12.84 -0.73
N LEU A 65 -8.10 12.06 -0.07
CA LEU A 65 -8.44 11.43 1.22
C LEU A 65 -8.42 12.43 2.39
N ILE A 66 -7.58 13.46 2.28
CA ILE A 66 -7.35 14.45 3.36
C ILE A 66 -8.21 15.71 3.16
N ALA A 67 -8.75 15.94 1.96
CA ALA A 67 -9.61 17.08 1.61
C ALA A 67 -11.06 16.92 2.09
#